data_AF-A0AA48M955-F1
#
_entry.id   AF-A0AA48M955-F1
#
_cell.length_a   1.000
_cell.length_b   1.000
_cell.length_c   1.000
_cell.angle_alpha   90.00
_cell.angle_beta   90.00
_cell.angle_gamma   90.00
#
_symmetry.space_group_name_H-M   'P 1'
#
loop_
_entity.id
_entity.type
_entity.pdbx_description
1 polymer ?
#
loop_
_entity_poly.entity_id
_entity_poly.type
_entity_poly.pdbx_seq_one_letter_code
_entity_poly.pdbx_strand_id
1 'polypeptide(L)'
;MKINVYFTFQVYDLKIKFKVDQILHSLIQDFEIPEADIIRDDVFAQYKFEVAYDTELITAIVENLNAIYEKTKGRKLMSPTFRGFRYIYKYTDDEIKNAKLFNITSIGNKPQLYLSNKSKDEVASFCTRCLRNKKVNNNELAFNTSVMKKYPIVFVDEHLVISQELADKFSEWNLSGYELREVIHKGKTTGEKAFQIIPTNILPPQTVIEQLRNDPHIKQQTCPECGVVEHLQVPYCYDENISQFMHDFNFTYEYYPINNKTVIRDMLVSKKVITLLVEHGIAKLETLSDESKWTLVPVLTNNTV
;
A
#
# COMPACT_ATOMS: atom_id res chain seq x y z
N MET A 1 -15.06 7.41 -7.66
CA MET A 1 -14.06 7.45 -6.57
C MET A 1 -13.90 8.87 -6.05
N LYS A 2 -13.70 9.08 -4.73
CA LYS A 2 -13.25 10.38 -4.18
C LYS A 2 -11.79 10.28 -3.76
N ILE A 3 -11.01 11.32 -4.06
CA ILE A 3 -9.59 11.40 -3.69
C ILE A 3 -9.44 12.43 -2.56
N ASN A 4 -8.84 12.02 -1.46
CA ASN A 4 -8.39 12.89 -0.39
C ASN A 4 -6.86 12.89 -0.33
N VAL A 5 -6.28 13.97 0.16
CA VAL A 5 -4.85 14.04 0.46
C VAL A 5 -4.68 14.15 1.97
N TYR A 6 -4.02 13.16 2.53
CA TYR A 6 -3.72 13.11 3.95
C TYR A 6 -2.32 13.63 4.18
N PHE A 7 -2.15 14.63 5.04
CA PHE A 7 -0.86 15.19 5.45
C PHE A 7 -0.53 14.75 6.87
N THR A 8 0.71 14.32 7.10
CA THR A 8 1.26 14.07 8.45
C THR A 8 2.69 14.58 8.57
N PHE A 9 2.99 15.37 9.58
CA PHE A 9 4.37 15.79 9.88
C PHE A 9 4.51 16.27 11.32
N GLN A 10 5.75 16.48 11.75
CA GLN A 10 6.09 16.94 13.09
C GLN A 10 6.95 18.20 13.04
N VAL A 11 6.68 19.12 13.96
CA VAL A 11 7.42 20.37 14.15
C VAL A 11 7.95 20.42 15.57
N TYR A 12 9.26 20.59 15.74
CA TYR A 12 9.94 20.61 17.05
C TYR A 12 10.30 22.02 17.54
N ASP A 13 10.00 23.05 16.74
CA ASP A 13 10.29 24.44 17.06
C ASP A 13 8.97 25.22 17.12
N LEU A 14 8.68 25.84 18.27
CA LEU A 14 7.41 26.56 18.49
C LEU A 14 7.25 27.79 17.59
N LYS A 15 8.33 28.43 17.14
CA LYS A 15 8.27 29.53 16.16
C LYS A 15 7.92 29.01 14.78
N ILE A 16 8.45 27.84 14.40
CA ILE A 16 8.03 27.15 13.17
C ILE A 16 6.55 26.74 13.30
N LYS A 17 6.14 26.17 14.45
CA LYS A 17 4.76 25.75 14.70
C LYS A 17 3.80 26.90 14.47
N PHE A 18 4.04 28.05 15.08
CA PHE A 18 3.19 29.23 14.93
C PHE A 18 3.02 29.65 13.46
N LYS A 19 4.09 29.62 12.65
CA LYS A 19 4.01 29.93 11.22
C LYS A 19 3.20 28.88 10.45
N VAL A 20 3.36 27.60 10.78
CA VAL A 20 2.59 26.51 10.18
C VAL A 20 1.10 26.67 10.52
N ASP A 21 0.76 26.93 11.78
CA ASP A 21 -0.62 27.16 12.23
C ASP A 21 -1.29 28.27 11.41
N GLN A 22 -0.60 29.41 11.22
CA GLN A 22 -1.11 30.55 10.44
C GLN A 22 -1.37 30.20 8.96
N ILE A 23 -0.47 29.44 8.33
CA ILE A 23 -0.60 29.05 6.92
C ILE A 23 -1.73 28.04 6.75
N LEU A 24 -1.81 27.02 7.60
CA LEU A 24 -2.84 26.00 7.48
C LEU A 24 -4.22 26.58 7.76
N HIS A 25 -4.34 27.46 8.76
CA HIS A 25 -5.60 28.13 9.07
C HIS A 25 -6.04 29.12 7.97
N SER A 26 -5.12 29.69 7.19
CA SER A 26 -5.46 30.57 6.06
C SER A 26 -5.84 29.81 4.80
N LEU A 27 -5.33 28.59 4.61
CA LEU A 27 -5.57 27.76 3.43
C LEU A 27 -6.74 26.77 3.60
N ILE A 28 -6.99 26.32 4.83
CA ILE A 28 -7.97 25.27 5.12
C ILE A 28 -9.02 25.84 6.06
N GLN A 29 -10.25 25.91 5.58
CA GLN A 29 -11.40 26.31 6.39
C GLN A 29 -11.56 25.35 7.58
N ASP A 30 -11.81 25.91 8.77
CA ASP A 30 -12.04 25.16 10.00
C ASP A 30 -10.87 24.24 10.41
N PHE A 31 -9.64 24.58 10.01
CA PHE A 31 -8.45 23.82 10.40
C PHE A 31 -8.25 23.81 11.91
N GLU A 32 -8.29 22.62 12.51
CA GLU A 32 -8.01 22.40 13.91
C GLU A 32 -6.50 22.45 14.17
N ILE A 33 -6.07 23.43 14.96
CA ILE A 33 -4.66 23.59 15.33
C ILE A 33 -4.29 22.51 16.35
N PRO A 34 -3.30 21.64 16.07
CA PRO A 34 -2.87 20.65 17.03
C PRO A 34 -2.14 21.31 18.20
N GLU A 35 -2.40 20.80 19.40
CA GLU A 35 -1.64 21.15 20.60
C GLU A 35 -0.19 20.66 20.50
N ALA A 36 0.71 21.31 21.24
CA ALA A 36 2.08 20.84 21.39
C ALA A 36 2.12 19.76 22.49
N ASP A 37 2.90 18.71 22.25
CA ASP A 37 3.14 17.59 23.15
C ASP A 37 4.62 17.59 23.60
N ILE A 38 4.90 16.94 24.73
CA ILE A 38 6.24 16.84 25.32
C ILE A 38 6.59 15.37 25.50
N ILE A 39 7.61 14.90 24.77
CA ILE A 39 8.13 13.54 24.91
C ILE A 39 9.64 13.63 25.15
N ARG A 40 10.11 13.08 26.28
CA ARG A 40 11.55 13.01 26.64
C ARG A 40 12.25 14.39 26.54
N ASP A 41 11.62 15.41 27.12
CA ASP A 41 12.09 16.80 27.15
C ASP A 41 12.10 17.53 25.79
N ASP A 42 11.68 16.89 24.70
CA ASP A 42 11.44 17.54 23.41
C ASP A 42 9.99 17.99 23.28
N VAL A 43 9.78 19.28 22.99
CA VAL A 43 8.47 19.85 22.65
C VAL A 43 8.25 19.73 21.15
N PHE A 44 7.12 19.14 20.73
CA PHE A 44 6.76 19.06 19.32
C PHE A 44 5.26 19.17 19.10
N ALA A 45 4.86 19.54 17.88
CA ALA A 45 3.48 19.48 17.43
C ALA A 45 3.35 18.47 16.29
N GLN A 46 2.38 17.58 16.37
CA GLN A 46 2.07 16.62 15.32
C GLN A 46 0.85 17.08 14.52
N TYR A 47 1.05 17.30 13.23
CA TYR A 47 -0.02 17.65 12.30
C TYR A 47 -0.50 16.38 11.61
N LYS A 48 -1.82 16.16 11.60
CA LYS A 48 -2.51 15.10 10.87
C LYS A 48 -3.83 15.65 10.37
N PHE A 49 -4.00 15.75 9.05
CA PHE A 49 -5.24 16.27 8.47
C PHE A 49 -5.47 15.73 7.06
N GLU A 50 -6.72 15.76 6.61
CA GLU A 50 -7.14 15.43 5.25
C GLU A 50 -7.73 16.66 4.58
N VAL A 51 -7.41 16.84 3.30
CA VAL A 51 -8.13 17.77 2.41
C VAL A 51 -8.68 17.01 1.22
N ALA A 52 -9.78 17.50 0.63
CA ALA A 52 -10.22 17.00 -0.66
C ALA A 52 -9.13 17.27 -1.71
N TYR A 53 -9.01 16.38 -2.70
CA TYR A 53 -8.03 16.55 -3.76
C TYR A 53 -8.34 17.79 -4.60
N ASP A 54 -7.48 18.80 -4.47
CA ASP A 54 -7.48 20.04 -5.23
C ASP A 54 -6.02 20.42 -5.48
N THR A 55 -5.59 20.40 -6.74
CA THR A 55 -4.18 20.55 -7.10
C THR A 55 -3.62 21.93 -6.70
N GLU A 56 -4.44 22.99 -6.75
CA GLU A 56 -4.01 24.35 -6.39
C GLU A 56 -3.79 24.46 -4.88
N LEU A 57 -4.75 23.98 -4.08
CA LEU A 57 -4.66 23.95 -2.64
C LEU A 57 -3.49 23.09 -2.16
N ILE A 58 -3.34 21.87 -2.70
CA ILE A 58 -2.24 20.96 -2.34
C ILE A 58 -0.89 21.62 -2.64
N THR A 59 -0.76 22.23 -3.82
CA THR A 59 0.47 22.91 -4.23
C THR A 59 0.76 24.10 -3.32
N ALA A 60 -0.24 24.92 -3.01
CA ALA A 60 -0.10 26.03 -2.07
C ALA A 60 0.35 25.56 -0.67
N ILE A 61 -0.24 24.48 -0.14
CA ILE A 61 0.18 23.89 1.14
C ILE A 61 1.64 23.44 1.07
N VAL A 62 2.01 22.63 0.07
CA VAL A 62 3.35 22.07 -0.06
C VAL A 62 4.40 23.18 -0.22
N GLU A 63 4.17 24.17 -1.08
CA GLU A 63 5.10 25.27 -1.32
C GLU A 63 5.29 26.16 -0.09
N ASN A 64 4.20 26.55 0.59
CA ASN A 64 4.27 27.40 1.79
C ASN A 64 4.99 26.68 2.93
N LEU A 65 4.70 25.40 3.13
CA LEU A 65 5.37 24.60 4.14
C LEU A 65 6.86 24.43 3.80
N ASN A 66 7.22 24.14 2.55
CA ASN A 66 8.62 24.04 2.12
C ASN A 66 9.39 25.35 2.35
N ALA A 67 8.79 26.50 2.03
CA ALA A 67 9.40 27.80 2.19
C ALA A 67 9.78 28.11 3.65
N ILE A 68 9.00 27.64 4.64
CA ILE A 68 9.34 27.80 6.06
C ILE A 68 10.61 27.00 6.39
N TYR A 69 10.70 25.76 5.93
CA TYR A 69 11.77 24.85 6.29
C TYR A 69 13.10 25.24 5.62
N GLU A 70 13.07 25.61 4.34
CA GLU A 70 14.26 26.07 3.61
C GLU A 70 14.90 27.30 4.26
N LYS A 71 14.08 28.26 4.70
CA LYS A 71 14.54 29.46 5.41
C LYS A 71 15.13 29.16 6.79
N THR A 72 14.71 28.07 7.44
CA THR A 72 15.06 27.80 8.84
C THR A 72 16.22 26.82 9.00
N LYS A 73 16.44 25.90 8.06
CA LYS A 73 17.51 24.87 8.16
C LYS A 73 18.63 24.98 7.13
N GLY A 74 18.61 26.00 6.27
CA GLY A 74 19.48 26.10 5.09
C GLY A 74 19.16 25.00 4.08
N ARG A 75 19.78 25.02 2.89
CA ARG A 75 19.57 24.09 1.75
C ARG A 75 19.77 22.59 2.03
N LYS A 76 19.76 22.12 3.28
CA LYS A 76 19.50 20.70 3.58
C LYS A 76 18.07 20.41 3.15
N LEU A 77 17.97 19.93 1.90
CA LEU A 77 16.84 19.23 1.28
C LEU A 77 15.85 18.74 2.32
N MET A 78 14.57 19.07 2.09
CA MET A 78 13.43 18.57 2.84
C MET A 78 13.74 17.18 3.41
N SER A 79 13.85 17.14 4.73
CA SER A 79 13.94 15.88 5.44
C SER A 79 12.79 14.97 4.97
N PRO A 80 12.95 13.63 5.01
CA PRO A 80 11.86 12.65 4.88
C PRO A 80 10.57 13.00 5.65
N THR A 81 10.62 13.95 6.58
CA THR A 81 9.50 14.54 7.34
C THR A 81 8.35 15.09 6.47
N PHE A 82 8.57 15.45 5.20
CA PHE A 82 7.49 15.86 4.29
C PHE A 82 7.01 14.75 3.34
N ARG A 83 7.50 13.51 3.49
CA ARG A 83 6.90 12.32 2.84
C ARG A 83 5.57 11.89 3.47
N GLY A 84 5.03 12.71 4.36
CA GLY A 84 3.81 12.40 5.07
C GLY A 84 2.57 12.87 4.35
N PHE A 85 2.63 13.38 3.11
CA PHE A 85 1.41 13.47 2.32
C PHE A 85 1.21 12.24 1.44
N ARG A 86 0.00 11.71 1.43
CA ARG A 86 -0.38 10.55 0.61
C ARG A 86 -1.79 10.73 0.09
N TYR A 87 -2.07 10.12 -1.06
CA TYR A 87 -3.43 10.05 -1.56
C TYR A 87 -4.19 8.91 -0.88
N ILE A 88 -5.40 9.23 -0.44
CA ILE A 88 -6.36 8.29 0.11
C ILE A 88 -7.54 8.23 -0.86
N TYR A 89 -7.78 7.04 -1.38
CA TYR A 89 -8.86 6.78 -2.32
C TYR A 89 -10.05 6.22 -1.54
N LYS A 90 -11.16 6.98 -1.56
CA LYS A 90 -12.43 6.57 -0.97
C LYS A 90 -13.31 6.04 -2.11
N TYR A 91 -13.41 4.71 -2.15
CA TYR A 91 -14.23 3.99 -3.13
C TYR A 91 -15.69 3.96 -2.67
N THR A 92 -16.59 4.03 -3.64
CA THR A 92 -18.04 3.86 -3.46
C THR A 92 -18.39 2.38 -3.28
N ASP A 93 -19.54 2.11 -2.68
CA ASP A 93 -20.06 0.74 -2.55
C ASP A 93 -20.21 0.05 -3.92
N ASP A 94 -20.59 0.79 -4.95
CA ASP A 94 -20.72 0.28 -6.32
C ASP A 94 -19.36 -0.06 -6.93
N GLU A 95 -18.32 0.75 -6.71
CA GLU A 95 -16.95 0.44 -7.16
C GLU A 95 -16.44 -0.84 -6.50
N ILE A 96 -16.65 -0.99 -5.19
CA ILE A 96 -16.26 -2.20 -4.44
C ILE A 96 -17.07 -3.41 -4.93
N LYS A 97 -18.38 -3.26 -5.10
CA LYS A 97 -19.28 -4.35 -5.51
C LYS A 97 -18.99 -4.82 -6.93
N ASN A 98 -18.65 -3.92 -7.85
CA ASN A 98 -18.47 -4.24 -9.26
C ASN A 98 -17.01 -4.56 -9.64
N ALA A 99 -16.05 -4.33 -8.74
CA ALA A 99 -14.65 -4.66 -8.98
C ALA A 99 -14.45 -6.16 -9.28
N LYS A 100 -13.67 -6.44 -10.33
CA LYS A 100 -13.33 -7.81 -10.77
C LYS A 100 -12.07 -8.34 -10.08
N LEU A 101 -11.18 -7.44 -9.71
CA LEU A 101 -9.90 -7.70 -9.06
C LEU A 101 -9.79 -6.84 -7.80
N PHE A 102 -9.01 -7.31 -6.83
CA PHE A 102 -8.73 -6.63 -5.58
C PHE A 102 -7.25 -6.77 -5.24
N ASN A 103 -6.65 -5.72 -4.69
CA ASN A 103 -5.42 -5.85 -3.92
C ASN A 103 -5.79 -6.10 -2.44
N ILE A 104 -5.17 -7.11 -1.83
CA ILE A 104 -5.27 -7.35 -0.39
C ILE A 104 -4.14 -6.56 0.27
N THR A 105 -4.41 -5.31 0.64
CA THR A 105 -3.40 -4.42 1.24
C THR A 105 -3.34 -4.56 2.75
N SER A 106 -4.43 -5.02 3.37
CA SER A 106 -4.43 -5.35 4.79
C SER A 106 -5.37 -6.48 5.14
N ILE A 107 -5.07 -7.20 6.23
CA ILE A 107 -5.98 -8.14 6.92
C ILE A 107 -6.53 -7.56 8.23
N GLY A 108 -6.35 -6.24 8.39
CA GLY A 108 -6.79 -5.43 9.51
C GLY A 108 -5.75 -5.28 10.61
N ASN A 109 -6.16 -4.75 11.76
CA ASN A 109 -5.42 -4.63 13.02
C ASN A 109 -5.24 -6.00 13.70
N LYS A 110 -4.91 -7.03 12.91
CA LYS A 110 -4.54 -8.36 13.36
C LYS A 110 -3.04 -8.55 13.15
N PRO A 111 -2.19 -7.94 14.00
CA PRO A 111 -0.73 -8.02 13.83
C PRO A 111 -0.22 -9.46 13.87
N GLN A 112 -0.97 -10.41 14.45
CA GLN A 112 -0.61 -11.83 14.48
C GLN A 112 -0.65 -12.50 13.09
N LEU A 113 -1.31 -11.88 12.12
CA LEU A 113 -1.36 -12.34 10.74
C LEU A 113 -0.23 -11.74 9.89
N TYR A 114 0.56 -10.81 10.43
CA TYR A 114 1.76 -10.27 9.81
C TYR A 114 3.00 -10.82 10.51
N LEU A 115 3.84 -11.47 9.73
CA LEU A 115 5.05 -12.11 10.20
C LEU A 115 6.21 -11.59 9.39
N SER A 116 7.40 -11.58 9.98
CA SER A 116 8.61 -11.22 9.24
C SER A 116 9.30 -12.48 8.74
N ASN A 117 9.80 -12.43 7.51
CA ASN A 117 10.71 -13.45 7.01
C ASN A 117 11.97 -13.48 7.87
N LYS A 118 12.46 -14.69 8.17
CA LYS A 118 13.71 -14.90 8.90
C LYS A 118 14.89 -15.17 7.96
N SER A 119 14.64 -15.30 6.67
CA SER A 119 15.67 -15.37 5.63
C SER A 119 16.10 -13.96 5.21
N LYS A 120 17.33 -13.81 4.71
CA LYS A 120 17.75 -12.55 4.08
C LYS A 120 17.06 -12.40 2.74
N ASP A 121 16.64 -11.20 2.37
CA ASP A 121 16.15 -10.92 1.03
C ASP A 121 17.31 -10.79 0.04
N GLU A 122 17.20 -11.47 -1.09
CA GLU A 122 18.03 -11.23 -2.25
C GLU A 122 17.40 -10.12 -3.06
N VAL A 123 18.23 -9.16 -3.48
CA VAL A 123 17.78 -8.01 -4.26
C VAL A 123 18.67 -7.88 -5.50
N ALA A 124 18.06 -7.53 -6.62
CA ALA A 124 18.76 -7.24 -7.87
C ALA A 124 18.57 -5.76 -8.23
N SER A 125 19.59 -5.15 -8.84
CA SER A 125 19.47 -3.78 -9.36
C SER A 125 18.26 -3.68 -10.30
N PHE A 126 17.41 -2.68 -10.08
CA PHE A 126 16.19 -2.47 -10.87
C PHE A 126 16.29 -1.25 -11.77
N CYS A 127 16.76 -0.11 -11.25
CA CYS A 127 16.92 1.11 -12.04
C CYS A 127 18.14 1.90 -11.56
N THR A 128 19.02 2.28 -12.49
CA THR A 128 20.27 2.98 -12.19
C THR A 128 20.05 4.46 -11.86
N ARG A 129 18.96 5.06 -12.35
CA ARG A 129 18.61 6.45 -12.04
C ARG A 129 18.01 6.64 -10.65
N CYS A 130 17.03 5.82 -10.27
CA CYS A 130 16.42 5.93 -8.93
C CYS A 130 17.08 5.02 -7.88
N LEU A 131 18.10 4.24 -8.26
CA LEU A 131 18.88 3.35 -7.39
C LEU A 131 18.04 2.34 -6.60
N ARG A 132 16.85 2.01 -7.09
CA ARG A 132 15.98 1.00 -6.48
C ARG A 132 16.42 -0.38 -6.94
N ASN A 133 16.17 -1.36 -6.07
CA ASN A 133 16.38 -2.77 -6.33
C ASN A 133 15.02 -3.48 -6.36
N LYS A 134 14.92 -4.56 -7.13
CA LYS A 134 13.78 -5.49 -7.07
C LYS A 134 14.12 -6.65 -6.14
N LYS A 135 13.17 -7.10 -5.32
CA LYS A 135 13.33 -8.37 -4.59
C LYS A 135 13.35 -9.53 -5.58
N VAL A 136 14.24 -10.48 -5.32
CA VAL A 136 14.35 -11.70 -6.11
C VAL A 136 13.63 -12.81 -5.35
N ASN A 137 12.57 -13.36 -5.94
CA ASN A 137 11.76 -14.45 -5.37
C ASN A 137 12.51 -15.80 -5.40
N ASN A 138 13.83 -15.84 -5.27
CA ASN A 138 14.58 -17.11 -5.25
C ASN A 138 14.77 -17.65 -3.82
N ASN A 139 14.47 -16.83 -2.81
CA ASN A 139 14.72 -17.22 -1.44
C ASN A 139 13.62 -18.11 -0.89
N GLU A 140 14.06 -19.10 -0.13
CA GLU A 140 13.18 -19.89 0.71
C GLU A 140 12.62 -18.98 1.81
N LEU A 141 11.33 -18.66 1.68
CA LEU A 141 10.58 -17.96 2.72
C LEU A 141 10.66 -18.80 4.00
N ALA A 142 10.91 -18.18 5.15
CA ALA A 142 11.08 -18.92 6.38
C ALA A 142 10.49 -18.19 7.60
N PHE A 143 9.56 -18.84 8.29
CA PHE A 143 8.92 -18.27 9.49
C PHE A 143 8.40 -19.36 10.43
N ASN A 144 7.85 -18.98 11.58
CA ASN A 144 7.25 -19.94 12.51
C ASN A 144 5.89 -20.44 12.00
N THR A 145 5.88 -21.50 11.19
CA THR A 145 4.64 -22.04 10.58
C THR A 145 3.65 -22.67 11.57
N SER A 146 3.97 -22.79 12.87
CA SER A 146 3.00 -23.33 13.84
C SER A 146 1.77 -22.43 14.03
N VAL A 147 1.86 -21.15 13.63
CA VAL A 147 0.72 -20.23 13.58
C VAL A 147 -0.37 -20.66 12.59
N MET A 148 -0.04 -21.47 11.59
CA MET A 148 -0.98 -21.89 10.55
C MET A 148 -2.09 -22.81 11.07
N LYS A 149 -1.91 -23.41 12.26
CA LYS A 149 -2.97 -24.15 12.98
C LYS A 149 -4.18 -23.28 13.30
N LYS A 150 -3.93 -22.00 13.59
CA LYS A 150 -4.95 -21.04 13.99
C LYS A 150 -5.36 -20.12 12.85
N TYR A 151 -4.40 -19.79 11.98
CA TYR A 151 -4.58 -18.81 10.91
C TYR A 151 -4.25 -19.47 9.57
N PRO A 152 -5.26 -19.91 8.79
CA PRO A 152 -5.02 -20.62 7.53
C PRO A 152 -4.42 -19.72 6.44
N ILE A 153 -4.36 -18.40 6.67
CA ILE A 153 -3.81 -17.39 5.78
C ILE A 153 -3.08 -16.33 6.60
N VAL A 154 -1.86 -15.98 6.19
CA VAL A 154 -1.01 -14.95 6.81
C VAL A 154 -0.20 -14.21 5.74
N PHE A 155 0.28 -13.02 6.07
CA PHE A 155 1.31 -12.33 5.31
C PHE A 155 2.66 -12.50 5.99
N VAL A 156 3.67 -12.91 5.22
CA VAL A 156 5.07 -12.93 5.66
C VAL A 156 5.80 -11.89 4.83
N ASP A 157 6.12 -10.76 5.46
CA ASP A 157 6.43 -9.50 4.80
C ASP A 157 5.37 -9.16 3.73
N GLU A 158 5.72 -9.09 2.45
CA GLU A 158 4.78 -8.86 1.34
C GLU A 158 4.13 -10.14 0.76
N HIS A 159 4.51 -11.33 1.24
CA HIS A 159 4.09 -12.59 0.64
C HIS A 159 2.84 -13.17 1.30
N LEU A 160 1.86 -13.58 0.50
CA LEU A 160 0.70 -14.32 1.00
C LEU A 160 1.04 -15.80 1.19
N VAL A 161 0.83 -16.31 2.40
CA VAL A 161 1.08 -17.70 2.78
C VAL A 161 -0.20 -18.35 3.28
N ILE A 162 -0.43 -19.58 2.85
CA ILE A 162 -1.61 -20.38 3.19
C ILE A 162 -1.22 -21.72 3.83
N SER A 163 -2.13 -22.27 4.64
CA SER A 163 -1.98 -23.62 5.20
C SER A 163 -2.16 -24.70 4.13
N GLN A 164 -1.72 -25.93 4.42
CA GLN A 164 -2.00 -27.08 3.55
C GLN A 164 -3.51 -27.25 3.28
N GLU A 165 -4.36 -27.17 4.31
CA GLU A 165 -5.81 -27.30 4.14
C GLU A 165 -6.37 -26.29 3.14
N LEU A 166 -5.90 -25.04 3.19
CA LEU A 166 -6.34 -24.01 2.27
C LEU A 166 -5.75 -24.19 0.86
N ALA A 167 -4.53 -24.72 0.75
CA ALA A 167 -3.93 -25.10 -0.53
C ALA A 167 -4.75 -26.20 -1.23
N ASP A 168 -5.21 -27.19 -0.47
CA ASP A 168 -6.08 -28.26 -0.98
C ASP A 168 -7.41 -27.68 -1.47
N LYS A 169 -8.03 -26.78 -0.68
CA LYS A 169 -9.24 -26.05 -1.09
C LYS A 169 -9.06 -25.23 -2.35
N PHE A 170 -7.92 -24.55 -2.54
CA PHE A 170 -7.67 -23.78 -3.75
C PHE A 170 -7.64 -24.66 -5.00
N SER A 171 -7.07 -25.87 -4.87
CA SER A 171 -7.09 -26.89 -5.91
C SER A 171 -8.53 -27.38 -6.18
N GLU A 172 -9.29 -27.69 -5.14
CA GLU A 172 -10.70 -28.11 -5.24
C GLU A 172 -11.60 -27.04 -5.89
N TRP A 173 -11.37 -25.76 -5.57
CA TRP A 173 -12.08 -24.63 -6.16
C TRP A 173 -11.64 -24.29 -7.58
N ASN A 174 -10.65 -25.02 -8.11
CA ASN A 174 -10.07 -24.86 -9.43
C ASN A 174 -9.67 -23.39 -9.67
N LEU A 175 -8.92 -22.82 -8.72
CA LEU A 175 -8.35 -21.48 -8.85
C LEU A 175 -7.15 -21.51 -9.80
N SER A 176 -6.93 -20.41 -10.51
CA SER A 176 -5.91 -20.32 -11.58
C SER A 176 -4.89 -19.21 -11.36
N GLY A 177 -3.77 -19.26 -12.10
CA GLY A 177 -2.78 -18.18 -12.13
C GLY A 177 -1.82 -18.14 -10.94
N TYR A 178 -1.63 -19.26 -10.22
CA TYR A 178 -0.65 -19.36 -9.14
C TYR A 178 0.14 -20.68 -9.18
N GLU A 179 1.32 -20.64 -8.58
CA GLU A 179 2.06 -21.81 -8.11
C GLU A 179 2.19 -21.76 -6.58
N LEU A 180 2.37 -22.92 -5.96
CA LEU A 180 2.61 -23.04 -4.53
C LEU A 180 4.05 -23.42 -4.28
N ARG A 181 4.71 -22.65 -3.42
CA ARG A 181 6.06 -22.96 -2.93
C ARG A 181 6.02 -23.23 -1.44
N GLU A 182 6.55 -24.38 -1.04
CA GLU A 182 6.62 -24.74 0.36
C GLU A 182 7.52 -23.77 1.15
N VAL A 183 7.05 -23.39 2.34
CA VAL A 183 7.73 -22.44 3.22
C VAL A 183 8.48 -23.17 4.33
N ILE A 184 9.67 -22.68 4.68
CA ILE A 184 10.51 -23.31 5.70
C ILE A 184 10.05 -22.95 7.10
N HIS A 185 9.82 -23.98 7.91
CA HIS A 185 9.56 -23.80 9.33
C HIS A 185 10.80 -23.33 10.10
N LYS A 186 10.65 -22.24 10.86
CA LYS A 186 11.66 -21.69 11.79
C LYS A 186 11.02 -21.41 13.16
N GLY A 187 11.03 -22.39 14.04
CA GLY A 187 10.47 -22.30 15.40
C GLY A 187 10.95 -23.43 16.31
N LYS A 188 10.61 -23.33 17.61
CA LYS A 188 10.90 -24.39 18.61
C LYS A 188 9.82 -25.48 18.66
N THR A 189 8.61 -25.16 18.21
CA THR A 189 7.45 -26.05 18.19
C THR A 189 7.36 -26.79 16.86
N THR A 190 6.68 -27.94 16.82
CA THR A 190 6.35 -28.59 15.54
C THR A 190 5.59 -27.63 14.62
N GLY A 191 6.13 -27.43 13.43
CA GLY A 191 5.52 -26.61 12.39
C GLY A 191 4.38 -27.31 11.67
N GLU A 192 3.58 -26.53 10.97
CA GLU A 192 2.64 -27.02 9.96
C GLU A 192 3.21 -26.81 8.57
N LYS A 193 2.74 -27.62 7.61
CA LYS A 193 3.05 -27.40 6.20
C LYS A 193 2.31 -26.17 5.69
N ALA A 194 3.04 -25.28 5.04
CA ALA A 194 2.54 -23.98 4.59
C ALA A 194 3.14 -23.64 3.23
N PHE A 195 2.40 -22.87 2.43
CA PHE A 195 2.78 -22.54 1.07
C PHE A 195 2.66 -21.05 0.80
N GLN A 196 3.70 -20.48 0.21
CA GLN A 196 3.63 -19.19 -0.44
C GLN A 196 2.84 -19.33 -1.73
N ILE A 197 1.89 -18.42 -1.95
CA ILE A 197 1.22 -18.24 -3.24
C ILE A 197 2.09 -17.34 -4.11
N ILE A 198 2.48 -17.83 -5.29
CA ILE A 198 3.24 -17.06 -6.26
C ILE A 198 2.39 -16.95 -7.53
N PRO A 199 1.86 -15.76 -7.85
CA PRO A 199 1.16 -15.55 -9.11
C PRO A 199 2.03 -15.89 -10.33
N THR A 200 1.45 -16.60 -11.28
CA THR A 200 2.10 -16.98 -12.55
C THR A 200 1.66 -16.12 -13.72
N ASN A 201 0.58 -15.36 -13.56
CA ASN A 201 0.10 -14.39 -14.53
C ASN A 201 0.60 -12.97 -14.22
N ILE A 202 1.02 -12.23 -15.24
CA ILE A 202 1.29 -10.79 -15.15
C ILE A 202 0.28 -10.08 -16.03
N LEU A 203 -0.51 -9.17 -15.45
CA LEU A 203 -1.50 -8.40 -16.19
C LEU A 203 -0.84 -7.46 -17.22
N PRO A 204 -1.60 -6.98 -18.22
CA PRO A 204 -1.13 -5.88 -19.07
C PRO A 204 -0.83 -4.62 -18.26
N PRO A 205 -0.16 -3.61 -18.84
CA PRO A 205 0.02 -2.32 -18.18
C PRO A 205 -1.29 -1.66 -17.77
N GLN A 206 -1.27 -0.95 -16.65
CA GLN A 206 -2.39 -0.19 -16.13
C GLN A 206 -2.73 1.03 -16.98
N THR A 207 -4.00 1.42 -16.95
CA THR A 207 -4.47 2.67 -17.52
C THR A 207 -4.31 3.80 -16.52
N VAL A 208 -3.80 4.94 -16.97
CA VAL A 208 -3.62 6.10 -16.09
C VAL A 208 -4.95 6.84 -15.95
N ILE A 209 -5.44 6.98 -14.72
CA ILE A 209 -6.60 7.82 -14.40
C ILE A 209 -6.32 9.26 -14.85
N GLU A 210 -7.20 9.81 -15.68
CA GLU A 210 -7.00 11.12 -16.32
C GLU A 210 -6.74 12.24 -15.31
N GLN A 211 -7.50 12.27 -14.22
CA GLN A 211 -7.34 13.25 -13.13
C GLN A 211 -5.92 13.22 -12.52
N LEU A 212 -5.28 12.04 -12.46
CA LEU A 212 -3.95 11.86 -11.87
C LEU A 212 -2.82 11.94 -12.91
N ARG A 213 -3.13 11.75 -14.20
CA ARG A 213 -2.15 11.76 -15.29
C ARG A 213 -1.30 13.01 -15.31
N ASN A 214 -1.91 14.15 -15.02
CA ASN A 214 -1.27 15.45 -15.09
C ASN A 214 -0.91 16.04 -13.73
N ASP A 215 -1.09 15.28 -12.64
CA ASP A 215 -0.77 15.76 -11.31
C ASP A 215 0.74 16.11 -11.21
N PRO A 216 1.09 17.35 -10.79
CA PRO A 216 2.47 17.80 -10.73
C PRO A 216 3.28 17.05 -9.66
N HIS A 217 2.66 16.66 -8.55
CA HIS A 217 3.31 15.93 -7.46
C HIS A 217 3.61 14.48 -7.85
N ILE A 218 2.69 13.81 -8.56
CA ILE A 218 2.96 12.49 -9.15
C ILE A 218 4.11 12.60 -10.17
N LYS A 219 4.02 13.54 -11.12
CA LYS A 219 5.05 13.71 -12.16
C LYS A 219 6.43 13.96 -11.57
N GLN A 220 6.53 14.84 -10.58
CA GLN A 220 7.80 15.16 -9.92
C GLN A 220 8.40 13.95 -9.18
N GLN A 221 7.55 13.08 -8.63
CA GLN A 221 7.96 11.89 -7.89
C GLN A 221 8.10 10.63 -8.75
N THR A 222 7.79 10.71 -10.03
CA THR A 222 7.92 9.58 -10.95
C THR A 222 9.34 9.51 -11.47
N CYS A 223 10.00 8.35 -11.32
CA CYS A 223 11.26 8.12 -11.99
C CYS A 223 11.04 8.11 -13.51
N PRO A 224 11.62 9.03 -14.28
CA PRO A 224 11.37 9.11 -15.73
C PRO A 224 12.05 7.99 -16.53
N GLU A 225 12.88 7.16 -15.89
CA GLU A 225 13.50 5.99 -16.53
C GLU A 225 12.65 4.73 -16.36
N CYS A 226 12.18 4.46 -15.14
CA CYS A 226 11.47 3.21 -14.83
C CYS A 226 9.98 3.39 -14.54
N GLY A 227 9.45 4.61 -14.52
CA GLY A 227 8.04 4.92 -14.27
C GLY A 227 7.57 4.73 -12.83
N VAL A 228 8.44 4.29 -11.90
CA VAL A 228 8.08 4.09 -10.50
C VAL A 228 7.84 5.43 -9.82
N VAL A 229 6.59 5.65 -9.38
CA VAL A 229 6.18 6.74 -8.49
C VAL A 229 6.65 6.41 -7.06
N GLU A 230 7.09 7.40 -6.28
CA GLU A 230 7.55 7.18 -4.91
C GLU A 230 6.43 6.75 -3.94
N HIS A 231 6.10 7.56 -2.93
CA HIS A 231 5.16 7.20 -1.88
C HIS A 231 3.70 7.53 -2.24
N LEU A 232 3.48 8.25 -3.34
CA LEU A 232 2.16 8.59 -3.86
C LEU A 232 1.61 7.44 -4.72
N GLN A 233 1.19 6.37 -4.05
CA GLN A 233 0.56 5.24 -4.73
C GLN A 233 -0.70 5.71 -5.47
N VAL A 234 -0.78 5.35 -6.76
CA VAL A 234 -1.96 5.54 -7.60
C VAL A 234 -2.88 4.33 -7.46
N PRO A 235 -4.21 4.50 -7.59
CA PRO A 235 -5.12 3.37 -7.48
C PRO A 235 -4.95 2.48 -8.72
N TYR A 236 -5.21 1.19 -8.56
CA TYR A 236 -5.11 0.27 -9.69
C TYR A 236 -6.25 0.53 -10.67
N CYS A 237 -5.91 0.77 -11.94
CA CYS A 237 -6.89 0.98 -12.98
C CYS A 237 -6.48 0.24 -14.25
N TYR A 238 -7.44 -0.46 -14.86
CA TYR A 238 -7.23 -1.19 -16.11
C TYR A 238 -8.32 -0.88 -17.14
N ASP A 239 -8.04 -1.26 -18.37
CA ASP A 239 -9.04 -1.30 -19.42
C ASP A 239 -10.20 -2.24 -19.07
N GLU A 240 -11.41 -1.96 -19.57
CA GLU A 240 -12.60 -2.79 -19.34
C GLU A 240 -12.42 -4.25 -19.79
N ASN A 241 -11.56 -4.46 -20.80
CA ASN A 241 -11.23 -5.77 -21.36
C ASN A 241 -10.27 -6.57 -20.48
N ILE A 242 -9.85 -6.06 -19.32
CA ILE A 242 -8.94 -6.76 -18.39
C ILE A 242 -9.41 -8.18 -18.03
N SER A 243 -10.74 -8.42 -18.05
CA SER A 243 -11.30 -9.76 -17.80
C SER A 243 -10.86 -10.84 -18.79
N GLN A 244 -10.37 -10.47 -19.98
CA GLN A 244 -9.84 -11.42 -20.95
C GLN A 244 -8.42 -11.92 -20.59
N PHE A 245 -7.72 -11.20 -19.71
CA PHE A 245 -6.31 -11.46 -19.35
C PHE A 245 -6.12 -11.89 -17.90
N MET A 246 -7.14 -11.71 -17.06
CA MET A 246 -7.04 -11.98 -15.64
C MET A 246 -7.23 -13.46 -15.31
N HIS A 247 -6.44 -13.94 -14.36
CA HIS A 247 -6.63 -15.19 -13.64
C HIS A 247 -7.14 -14.92 -12.22
N ASP A 248 -7.22 -15.95 -11.38
CA ASP A 248 -7.60 -15.78 -9.98
C ASP A 248 -6.50 -15.11 -9.15
N PHE A 249 -5.23 -15.37 -9.48
CA PHE A 249 -4.07 -14.69 -8.94
C PHE A 249 -3.26 -14.05 -10.05
N ASN A 250 -2.83 -12.81 -9.82
CA ASN A 250 -2.15 -12.02 -10.84
C ASN A 250 -1.09 -11.13 -10.20
N PHE A 251 -0.01 -10.87 -10.91
CA PHE A 251 0.85 -9.73 -10.65
C PHE A 251 0.44 -8.52 -11.48
N THR A 252 0.64 -7.34 -10.93
CA THR A 252 0.67 -6.09 -11.72
C THR A 252 1.82 -6.15 -12.73
N TYR A 253 1.66 -5.44 -13.85
CA TYR A 253 2.80 -5.21 -14.76
C TYR A 253 3.85 -4.33 -14.09
N GLU A 254 3.36 -3.26 -13.46
CA GLU A 254 4.11 -2.19 -12.80
C GLU A 254 4.79 -2.67 -11.52
N TYR A 255 5.91 -2.01 -11.22
CA TYR A 255 6.62 -2.16 -9.96
C TYR A 255 6.25 -1.02 -9.00
N TYR A 256 5.99 -1.38 -7.75
CA TYR A 256 5.62 -0.46 -6.68
C TYR A 256 6.70 -0.45 -5.59
N PRO A 257 7.02 0.73 -5.03
CA PRO A 257 7.99 0.79 -3.94
C PRO A 257 7.33 0.34 -2.63
N ILE A 258 7.95 -0.64 -1.98
CA ILE A 258 7.63 -0.98 -0.59
C ILE A 258 8.43 -0.13 0.40
N ASN A 259 9.53 0.46 -0.08
CA ASN A 259 10.35 1.42 0.64
C ASN A 259 11.23 2.21 -0.36
N ASN A 260 12.11 3.08 0.15
CA ASN A 260 12.96 3.93 -0.70
C ASN A 260 13.98 3.17 -1.55
N LYS A 261 14.28 1.91 -1.22
CA LYS A 261 15.34 1.11 -1.84
C LYS A 261 14.80 -0.07 -2.65
N THR A 262 13.54 -0.45 -2.43
CA THR A 262 13.05 -1.74 -2.91
C THR A 262 11.68 -1.59 -3.58
N VAL A 263 11.54 -2.26 -4.71
CA VAL A 263 10.27 -2.40 -5.45
C VAL A 263 9.85 -3.87 -5.56
N ILE A 264 8.54 -4.08 -5.65
CA ILE A 264 7.91 -5.37 -5.92
C ILE A 264 6.81 -5.21 -6.97
N ARG A 265 6.28 -6.31 -7.48
CA ARG A 265 4.96 -6.31 -8.13
C ARG A 265 3.92 -6.67 -7.08
N ASP A 266 2.80 -5.96 -7.11
CA ASP A 266 1.71 -6.27 -6.20
C ASP A 266 0.87 -7.42 -6.75
N MET A 267 0.34 -8.22 -5.84
CA MET A 267 -0.56 -9.31 -6.18
C MET A 267 -2.00 -8.81 -6.18
N LEU A 268 -2.70 -9.03 -7.30
CA LEU A 268 -4.13 -8.78 -7.45
C LEU A 268 -4.87 -10.12 -7.52
N VAL A 269 -5.92 -10.25 -6.71
CA VAL A 269 -6.75 -11.45 -6.64
C VAL A 269 -8.13 -11.20 -7.24
N SER A 270 -8.71 -12.21 -7.88
CA SER A 270 -10.05 -12.10 -8.45
C SER A 270 -11.12 -12.01 -7.35
N LYS A 271 -12.26 -11.41 -7.69
CA LYS A 271 -13.46 -11.42 -6.85
C LYS A 271 -13.88 -12.84 -6.45
N LYS A 272 -13.63 -13.85 -7.31
CA LYS A 272 -13.92 -15.26 -7.04
C LYS A 272 -13.14 -15.75 -5.81
N VAL A 273 -11.83 -15.47 -5.73
CA VAL A 273 -11.00 -15.83 -4.57
C VAL A 273 -11.56 -15.24 -3.28
N ILE A 274 -11.84 -13.95 -3.29
CA ILE A 274 -12.39 -13.24 -2.12
C ILE A 274 -13.73 -13.86 -1.68
N THR A 275 -14.62 -14.12 -2.63
CA THR A 275 -15.95 -14.70 -2.37
C THR A 275 -15.82 -16.07 -1.69
N LEU A 276 -14.98 -16.95 -2.23
CA LEU A 276 -14.76 -18.29 -1.68
C LEU A 276 -14.15 -18.25 -0.27
N LEU A 277 -13.18 -17.36 -0.03
CA LEU A 277 -12.60 -17.17 1.30
C LEU A 277 -13.65 -16.71 2.33
N VAL A 278 -14.59 -15.86 1.92
CA VAL A 278 -15.66 -15.35 2.80
C VAL A 278 -16.74 -16.41 3.04
N GLU A 279 -17.21 -17.09 2.01
CA GLU A 279 -18.22 -18.15 2.10
C GLU A 279 -17.78 -19.30 3.02
N HIS A 280 -16.47 -19.59 3.06
CA HIS A 280 -15.89 -20.62 3.92
C HIS A 280 -15.40 -20.09 5.27
N GLY A 281 -15.72 -18.84 5.62
CA GLY A 281 -15.43 -18.25 6.93
C GLY A 281 -13.95 -17.96 7.20
N ILE A 282 -13.10 -17.99 6.17
CA ILE A 282 -11.66 -17.71 6.27
C ILE A 282 -11.42 -16.20 6.33
N ALA A 283 -12.17 -15.45 5.53
CA ALA A 283 -12.21 -14.00 5.51
C ALA A 283 -13.60 -13.48 5.93
N LYS A 284 -13.69 -12.20 6.28
CA LYS A 284 -14.97 -11.51 6.53
C LYS A 284 -14.97 -10.18 5.79
N LEU A 285 -15.98 -9.99 4.95
CA LEU A 285 -16.32 -8.71 4.33
C LEU A 285 -17.47 -8.11 5.16
N GLU A 286 -17.24 -6.99 5.84
CA GLU A 286 -18.32 -6.22 6.48
C GLU A 286 -18.18 -4.76 6.07
N THR A 287 -19.30 -4.13 5.72
CA THR A 287 -19.42 -2.79 5.09
C THR A 287 -19.11 -1.60 6.00
N LEU A 288 -18.48 -1.81 7.16
CA LEU A 288 -18.16 -0.74 8.12
C LEU A 288 -16.68 -0.70 8.41
N SER A 289 -16.14 0.52 8.40
CA SER A 289 -14.75 0.97 8.55
C SER A 289 -14.14 0.60 9.90
N ASP A 290 -14.04 -0.69 10.18
CA ASP A 290 -13.27 -1.20 11.30
C ASP A 290 -11.90 -1.61 10.78
N GLU A 291 -10.88 -0.89 11.25
CA GLU A 291 -9.48 -1.14 10.95
C GLU A 291 -9.04 -2.56 11.34
N SER A 292 -9.82 -3.33 12.11
CA SER A 292 -9.56 -4.75 12.45
C SER A 292 -9.82 -5.76 11.31
N LYS A 293 -10.25 -5.29 10.12
CA LYS A 293 -10.75 -6.11 9.00
C LYS A 293 -9.85 -6.13 7.77
N TRP A 294 -10.11 -7.08 6.87
CA TRP A 294 -9.42 -7.14 5.58
C TRP A 294 -9.69 -5.88 4.75
N THR A 295 -8.64 -5.11 4.47
CA THR A 295 -8.70 -4.00 3.54
C THR A 295 -8.48 -4.54 2.14
N LEU A 296 -9.58 -4.62 1.39
CA LEU A 296 -9.56 -4.90 -0.03
C LEU A 296 -9.62 -3.58 -0.77
N VAL A 297 -8.59 -3.32 -1.58
CA VAL A 297 -8.58 -2.17 -2.48
C VAL A 297 -9.12 -2.64 -3.83
N PRO A 298 -10.30 -2.16 -4.26
CA PRO A 298 -10.84 -2.54 -5.56
C PRO A 298 -9.93 -2.04 -6.68
N VAL A 299 -9.79 -2.88 -7.71
CA VAL A 299 -9.15 -2.49 -8.97
C VAL A 299 -10.21 -1.89 -9.86
N LEU A 300 -10.00 -0.64 -10.27
CA LEU A 300 -10.93 0.11 -11.10
C LEU A 300 -10.83 -0.32 -12.57
N THR A 301 -11.91 -0.09 -13.29
CA THR A 301 -11.90 -0.15 -14.76
C THR A 301 -12.29 1.22 -15.32
N ASN A 302 -11.83 1.57 -16.53
CA ASN A 302 -12.07 2.89 -17.13
C ASN A 302 -13.55 3.33 -17.19
N ASN A 303 -14.52 2.43 -16.98
CA ASN A 303 -15.95 2.75 -16.90
C ASN A 303 -16.46 3.14 -15.50
N THR A 304 -15.58 3.27 -14.50
CA THR A 304 -15.96 3.46 -13.08
C THR A 304 -15.42 4.73 -12.41
N VAL A 305 -14.81 5.67 -13.16
CA VAL A 305 -14.32 6.95 -12.61
C VAL A 305 -15.08 8.12 -13.20
#